data_AF-A0A522BAS4-F1
#
_entry.id   AF-A0A522BAS4-F1
#
_cell.length_a   1.000
_cell.length_b   1.000
_cell.length_c   1.000
_cell.angle_alpha   90.00
_cell.angle_beta   90.00
_cell.angle_gamma   90.00
#
_symmetry.space_group_name_H-M   'P 1'
#
loop_
_entity.id
_entity.type
_entity.pdbx_description
1 polymer ?
#
loop_
_entity_poly.entity_id
_entity_poly.type
_entity_poly.pdbx_seq_one_letter_code
_entity_poly.pdbx_strand_id
1 'polypeptide(L)'
;MAIEQRLPVVNSDDGVWGDDLNAFLGKEHYNGDATLTPGTSTNGGHKTVTLQPGTATAGTAPLKFATGTLLGTAEAGAVEFNTDKLYYSTTTPTRMTVAAYPTVGGATGDLYYRSSTGSLTVLPVGSNTNVLTLASGVPTWAAPGSGLTQPQVMAISSMRI
;
A
#
# COMPACT_ATOMS: atom_id res chain seq x y z
N MET A 1 -38.55 -5.66 -15.96
CA MET A 1 -38.41 -5.20 -14.57
C MET A 1 -37.42 -6.14 -13.91
N ALA A 2 -36.22 -5.68 -13.54
CA ALA A 2 -35.29 -6.54 -12.81
C ALA A 2 -35.87 -6.77 -11.41
N ILE A 3 -36.10 -8.02 -11.04
CA ILE A 3 -36.45 -8.35 -9.66
C ILE A 3 -35.22 -8.06 -8.81
N GLU A 4 -35.32 -7.10 -7.88
CA GLU A 4 -34.28 -6.99 -6.87
C GLU A 4 -34.30 -8.28 -6.06
N GLN A 5 -33.16 -8.98 -6.03
CA GLN A 5 -32.98 -10.15 -5.18
C GLN A 5 -33.01 -9.67 -3.73
N ARG A 6 -34.20 -9.59 -3.14
CA ARG A 6 -34.37 -9.33 -1.72
C ARG A 6 -34.19 -10.65 -0.98
N LEU A 7 -33.30 -10.65 0.01
CA LEU A 7 -33.20 -11.74 0.97
C LEU A 7 -34.59 -11.98 1.60
N PRO A 8 -35.02 -13.24 1.78
CA PRO A 8 -36.30 -13.57 2.42
C PRO A 8 -36.41 -12.92 3.82
N VAL A 9 -37.62 -12.56 4.22
CA VAL A 9 -37.87 -12.10 5.59
C VAL A 9 -37.68 -13.31 6.52
N VAL A 10 -36.65 -13.26 7.36
CA VAL A 10 -36.35 -14.29 8.36
C VAL A 10 -37.29 -14.09 9.54
N ASN A 11 -38.36 -14.88 9.60
CA ASN A 11 -39.23 -15.01 10.78
C ASN A 11 -39.12 -16.43 11.34
N SER A 12 -39.72 -16.69 12.50
CA SER A 12 -39.54 -17.89 13.34
C SER A 12 -40.00 -19.24 12.74
N ASP A 13 -40.17 -19.35 11.41
CA ASP A 13 -40.60 -20.53 10.66
C ASP A 13 -39.52 -21.03 9.67
N ASP A 14 -38.25 -20.70 9.92
CA ASP A 14 -37.15 -20.96 8.99
C ASP A 14 -36.35 -22.24 9.28
N GLY A 15 -36.51 -22.83 10.47
CA GLY A 15 -35.91 -24.13 10.81
C GLY A 15 -34.41 -24.21 10.47
N VAL A 16 -34.03 -25.21 9.67
CA VAL A 16 -32.63 -25.45 9.24
C VAL A 16 -32.03 -24.27 8.46
N TRP A 17 -32.84 -23.51 7.72
CA TRP A 17 -32.35 -22.37 6.92
C TRP A 17 -31.94 -21.18 7.79
N GLY A 18 -32.62 -20.97 8.91
CA GLY A 18 -32.22 -19.98 9.91
C GLY A 18 -30.87 -20.31 10.52
N ASP A 19 -30.66 -21.59 10.87
CA ASP A 19 -29.39 -22.09 11.40
C ASP A 19 -28.25 -21.96 10.39
N ASP A 20 -28.48 -22.34 9.12
CA ASP A 20 -27.48 -22.24 8.06
C ASP A 20 -27.09 -20.79 7.75
N LEU A 21 -28.07 -19.87 7.72
CA LEU A 21 -27.83 -18.44 7.51
C LEU A 21 -27.05 -17.84 8.68
N ASN A 22 -27.42 -18.17 9.92
CA ASN A 22 -26.68 -17.74 11.10
C ASN A 22 -25.26 -18.31 11.13
N ALA A 23 -25.08 -19.56 10.68
CA ALA A 23 -23.76 -20.18 10.55
C ALA A 23 -22.90 -19.55 9.45
N PHE A 24 -23.50 -19.01 8.38
CA PHE A 24 -22.78 -18.24 7.36
C PHE A 24 -22.40 -16.84 7.87
N LEU A 25 -23.38 -16.10 8.40
CA LEU A 25 -23.19 -14.74 8.91
C LEU A 25 -22.18 -14.71 10.07
N GLY A 26 -22.22 -15.69 10.99
CA GLY A 26 -21.29 -15.76 12.12
C GLY A 26 -19.84 -16.06 11.73
N LYS A 27 -19.57 -16.56 10.51
CA LYS A 27 -18.20 -16.76 10.01
C LYS A 27 -17.54 -15.45 9.57
N GLU A 28 -18.26 -14.61 8.85
CA GLU A 28 -17.69 -13.39 8.24
C GLU A 28 -18.03 -12.09 9.00
N HIS A 29 -19.11 -12.05 9.78
CA HIS A 29 -19.59 -10.87 10.50
C HIS A 29 -19.60 -11.07 12.02
N TYR A 30 -19.47 -9.97 12.78
CA TYR A 30 -19.81 -10.02 14.20
C TYR A 30 -21.31 -10.33 14.32
N ASN A 31 -21.66 -11.29 15.20
CA ASN A 31 -23.05 -11.64 15.46
C ASN A 31 -23.84 -10.35 15.75
N GLY A 32 -25.02 -10.22 15.16
CA GLY A 32 -25.99 -9.23 15.60
C GLY A 32 -26.21 -9.43 17.08
N ASP A 33 -25.78 -8.47 17.88
CA ASP A 33 -26.04 -8.49 19.31
C ASP A 33 -27.56 -8.46 19.48
N ALA A 34 -28.14 -9.53 20.02
CA ALA A 34 -29.57 -9.62 20.31
C ALA A 34 -30.04 -8.53 21.29
N THR A 35 -29.11 -7.79 21.91
CA THR A 35 -29.37 -6.67 22.82
C THR A 35 -29.17 -5.29 22.20
N LEU A 36 -28.62 -5.17 20.98
CA LEU A 36 -28.45 -3.88 20.30
C LEU A 36 -29.55 -3.63 19.28
N THR A 37 -30.16 -2.44 19.38
CA THR A 37 -31.13 -1.94 18.41
C THR A 37 -30.58 -2.09 16.98
N PRO A 38 -31.34 -2.70 16.05
CA PRO A 38 -30.96 -2.76 14.64
C PRO A 38 -30.59 -1.37 14.11
N GLY A 39 -29.43 -1.24 13.44
CA GLY A 39 -28.97 0.02 12.84
C GLY A 39 -28.00 0.86 13.67
N THR A 40 -27.44 0.34 14.76
CA THR A 40 -26.30 1.00 15.45
C THR A 40 -24.97 0.66 14.75
N SER A 41 -23.97 1.54 14.86
CA SER A 41 -22.65 1.41 14.20
C SER A 41 -21.86 0.16 14.57
N THR A 42 -22.24 -0.53 15.65
CA THR A 42 -21.69 -1.83 16.05
C THR A 42 -22.15 -2.96 15.12
N ASN A 43 -23.34 -2.85 14.52
CA ASN A 43 -23.89 -3.80 13.56
C ASN A 43 -23.41 -3.44 12.15
N GLY A 44 -22.37 -4.12 11.67
CA GLY A 44 -21.81 -3.91 10.33
C GLY A 44 -20.31 -4.23 10.21
N GLY A 45 -19.63 -4.49 11.33
CA GLY A 45 -18.24 -4.94 11.32
C GLY A 45 -18.10 -6.37 10.79
N HIS A 46 -17.07 -6.58 9.98
CA HIS A 46 -16.61 -7.91 9.58
C HIS A 46 -15.59 -8.43 10.59
N LYS A 47 -15.69 -9.71 10.99
CA LYS A 47 -14.62 -10.37 11.74
C LYS A 47 -13.41 -10.60 10.85
N THR A 48 -13.69 -11.01 9.61
CA THR A 48 -12.73 -11.27 8.55
C THR A 48 -13.29 -10.74 7.24
N VAL A 49 -12.43 -10.21 6.37
CA VAL A 49 -12.80 -9.88 4.99
C VAL A 49 -12.07 -10.85 4.09
N THR A 50 -12.79 -11.84 3.56
CA THR A 50 -12.28 -12.77 2.55
C THR A 50 -12.76 -12.35 1.16
N LEU A 51 -11.86 -12.34 0.18
CA LEU A 51 -12.15 -11.95 -1.20
C LEU A 51 -11.84 -13.12 -2.12
N GLN A 52 -12.74 -13.41 -3.07
CA GLN A 52 -12.46 -14.40 -4.11
C GLN A 52 -11.28 -13.94 -4.96
N PRO A 53 -10.44 -14.85 -5.47
CA PRO A 53 -9.36 -14.50 -6.36
C PRO A 53 -9.90 -13.93 -7.67
N GLY A 54 -9.11 -13.06 -8.30
CA GLY A 54 -9.44 -12.54 -9.61
C GLY A 54 -9.14 -13.50 -10.75
N THR A 55 -9.47 -13.08 -11.97
CA THR A 55 -9.09 -13.76 -13.20
C THR A 55 -8.11 -12.90 -14.01
N ALA A 56 -7.61 -13.43 -15.14
CA ALA A 56 -6.77 -12.65 -16.06
C ALA A 56 -7.55 -11.56 -16.83
N THR A 57 -8.88 -11.57 -16.78
CA THR A 57 -9.72 -10.62 -17.51
C THR A 57 -9.83 -9.29 -16.76
N ALA A 58 -9.78 -8.18 -17.51
CA ALA A 58 -9.95 -6.83 -16.98
C ALA A 58 -11.24 -6.72 -16.14
N GLY A 59 -11.15 -6.00 -15.01
CA GLY A 59 -12.29 -5.78 -14.12
C GLY A 59 -12.57 -6.89 -13.12
N THR A 60 -11.79 -7.98 -13.14
CA THR A 60 -11.99 -9.13 -12.22
C THR A 60 -11.00 -9.16 -11.06
N ALA A 61 -10.26 -8.07 -10.80
CA ALA A 61 -9.31 -8.05 -9.68
C ALA A 61 -10.05 -8.31 -8.34
N PRO A 62 -9.44 -9.08 -7.41
CA PRO A 62 -10.07 -9.43 -6.14
C PRO A 62 -10.34 -8.19 -5.26
N LEU A 63 -9.47 -7.18 -5.36
CA LEU A 63 -9.64 -5.86 -4.77
C LEU A 63 -9.15 -4.81 -5.77
N LYS A 64 -9.97 -3.81 -6.06
CA LYS A 64 -9.64 -2.70 -6.95
C LYS A 64 -10.05 -1.38 -6.32
N PHE A 65 -9.10 -0.47 -6.17
CA PHE A 65 -9.39 0.90 -5.80
C PHE A 65 -9.66 1.72 -7.07
N ALA A 66 -10.74 2.49 -7.08
CA ALA A 66 -10.90 3.58 -8.03
C ALA A 66 -10.12 4.79 -7.51
N THR A 67 -9.46 5.54 -8.40
CA THR A 67 -8.82 6.80 -7.98
C THR A 67 -9.89 7.79 -7.54
N GLY A 68 -9.65 8.45 -6.41
CA GLY A 68 -10.53 9.47 -5.85
C GLY A 68 -9.75 10.63 -5.24
N THR A 69 -10.44 11.51 -4.53
CA THR A 69 -9.83 12.60 -3.76
C THR A 69 -9.42 12.07 -2.39
N LEU A 70 -8.31 12.59 -1.84
CA LEU A 70 -7.96 12.33 -0.45
C LEU A 70 -8.94 13.07 0.49
N LEU A 71 -9.25 12.49 1.65
CA LEU A 71 -10.04 13.14 2.69
C LEU A 71 -9.42 14.50 3.05
N GLY A 72 -10.23 15.52 3.31
CA GLY A 72 -9.72 16.85 3.69
C GLY A 72 -8.89 16.78 4.99
N THR A 73 -9.38 16.01 5.96
CA THR A 73 -8.67 15.67 7.20
C THR A 73 -8.32 14.20 7.16
N ALA A 74 -7.07 13.85 7.47
CA ALA A 74 -6.69 12.45 7.58
C ALA A 74 -7.43 11.80 8.75
N GLU A 75 -7.93 10.60 8.54
CA GLU A 75 -8.50 9.75 9.58
C GLU A 75 -7.50 8.64 9.90
N ALA A 76 -7.42 8.16 11.14
CA ALA A 76 -6.55 7.04 11.50
C ALA A 76 -7.04 5.72 10.86
N GLY A 77 -6.14 4.89 10.37
CA GLY A 77 -6.46 3.59 9.73
C GLY A 77 -7.14 3.66 8.35
N ALA A 78 -7.26 4.84 7.75
CA ALA A 78 -7.81 5.03 6.42
C ALA A 78 -6.86 4.51 5.32
N VAL A 79 -7.43 3.97 4.25
CA VAL A 79 -6.71 3.61 3.01
C VAL A 79 -7.35 4.37 1.85
N GLU A 80 -6.54 5.11 1.10
CA GLU A 80 -7.01 6.01 0.03
C GLU A 80 -6.17 5.80 -1.23
N PHE A 81 -6.78 5.89 -2.42
CA PHE A 81 -6.06 5.79 -3.69
C PHE A 81 -6.30 7.05 -4.53
N ASN A 82 -5.23 7.76 -4.87
CA ASN A 82 -5.30 9.00 -5.64
C ASN A 82 -4.17 9.08 -6.68
N THR A 83 -4.57 9.37 -7.92
CA THR A 83 -3.75 9.57 -9.13
C THR A 83 -2.94 8.33 -9.52
N ASP A 84 -2.06 7.84 -8.65
CA ASP A 84 -1.28 6.59 -8.79
C ASP A 84 -0.68 6.11 -7.45
N LYS A 85 -1.08 6.71 -6.33
CA LYS A 85 -0.48 6.44 -5.02
C LYS A 85 -1.52 5.81 -4.10
N LEU A 86 -1.13 4.70 -3.49
CA LEU A 86 -1.83 4.14 -2.35
C LEU A 86 -1.35 4.86 -1.09
N TYR A 87 -2.30 5.44 -0.39
CA TYR A 87 -2.10 6.07 0.90
C TYR A 87 -2.70 5.18 1.97
N TYR A 88 -2.02 5.12 3.12
CA TYR A 88 -2.63 4.63 4.35
C TYR A 88 -2.29 5.58 5.47
N SER A 89 -3.13 5.63 6.49
CA SER A 89 -2.80 6.29 7.75
C SER A 89 -2.58 5.26 8.84
N THR A 90 -1.71 5.64 9.79
CA THR A 90 -1.40 4.79 10.93
C THR A 90 -2.51 4.89 11.99
N THR A 91 -2.24 4.45 13.22
CA THR A 91 -3.13 4.67 14.37
C THR A 91 -3.32 6.15 14.71
N THR A 92 -2.57 7.05 14.07
CA THR A 92 -2.76 8.50 14.08
C THR A 92 -3.15 9.01 12.70
N PRO A 93 -3.77 10.19 12.57
CA PRO A 93 -4.18 10.80 11.30
C PRO A 93 -2.98 11.36 10.51
N THR A 94 -1.92 10.56 10.36
CA THR A 94 -0.75 10.87 9.54
C THR A 94 -0.80 9.99 8.29
N ARG A 95 -0.82 10.63 7.11
CA ARG A 95 -0.81 9.92 5.83
C ARG A 95 0.59 9.48 5.43
N MET A 96 0.69 8.22 5.07
CA MET A 96 1.85 7.57 4.50
C MET A 96 1.53 7.12 3.07
N THR A 97 2.54 7.08 2.22
CA THR A 97 2.44 6.47 0.89
C THR A 97 3.10 5.10 0.89
N VAL A 98 2.49 4.13 0.23
CA VAL A 98 3.12 2.84 -0.04
C VAL A 98 4.02 2.99 -1.27
N ALA A 99 5.30 2.69 -1.11
CA ALA A 99 6.27 2.68 -2.20
C ALA A 99 6.26 1.30 -2.87
N ALA A 100 5.78 1.24 -4.11
CA ALA A 100 5.80 0.02 -4.92
C ALA A 100 6.78 0.20 -6.10
N TYR A 101 7.48 -0.88 -6.46
CA TYR A 101 8.33 -0.90 -7.65
C TYR A 101 7.55 -1.45 -8.85
N PRO A 102 7.80 -0.94 -10.06
CA PRO A 102 7.10 -1.44 -11.24
C PRO A 102 7.56 -2.87 -11.57
N THR A 103 6.63 -3.70 -12.04
CA THR A 103 6.93 -5.07 -12.50
C THR A 103 7.62 -5.10 -13.85
N VAL A 104 7.70 -3.95 -14.53
CA VAL A 104 8.37 -3.73 -15.81
C VAL A 104 9.29 -2.53 -15.71
N GLY A 105 10.46 -2.59 -16.34
CA GLY A 105 11.42 -1.48 -16.38
C GLY A 105 12.45 -1.43 -15.24
N GLY A 106 12.45 -2.39 -14.32
CA GLY A 106 13.56 -2.62 -13.38
C GLY A 106 14.53 -3.68 -13.89
N ALA A 107 15.81 -3.53 -13.55
CA ALA A 107 16.90 -4.47 -13.82
C ALA A 107 17.59 -4.92 -12.51
N THR A 108 18.32 -6.03 -12.60
CA THR A 108 19.14 -6.50 -11.47
C THR A 108 20.22 -5.45 -11.14
N GLY A 109 20.27 -5.02 -9.89
CA GLY A 109 21.24 -4.03 -9.41
C GLY A 109 20.75 -2.58 -9.42
N ASP A 110 19.49 -2.33 -9.82
CA ASP A 110 18.89 -1.00 -9.75
C ASP A 110 18.78 -0.50 -8.30
N LEU A 111 18.87 0.82 -8.14
CA LEU A 111 18.64 1.52 -6.87
C LEU A 111 17.32 2.26 -6.92
N TYR A 112 16.43 1.95 -5.96
CA TYR A 112 15.18 2.68 -5.77
C TYR A 112 15.40 3.81 -4.75
N TYR A 113 15.01 5.03 -5.12
CA TYR A 113 15.13 6.21 -4.27
C TYR A 113 13.91 7.11 -4.38
N ARG A 114 13.76 8.05 -3.44
CA ARG A 114 12.70 9.06 -3.47
C ARG A 114 13.19 10.26 -4.28
N SER A 115 12.49 10.60 -5.35
CA SER A 115 12.79 11.78 -6.18
C SER A 115 12.52 13.09 -5.44
N SER A 116 12.97 14.20 -6.03
CA SER A 116 12.65 15.55 -5.55
C SER A 116 11.15 15.86 -5.54
N THR A 117 10.35 15.17 -6.37
CA THR A 117 8.89 15.26 -6.37
C THR A 117 8.23 14.32 -5.35
N GLY A 118 9.03 13.58 -4.58
CA GLY A 118 8.57 12.69 -3.52
C GLY A 118 8.03 11.34 -4.02
N SER A 119 8.23 10.99 -5.29
CA SER A 119 7.86 9.70 -5.86
C SER A 119 9.01 8.69 -5.75
N LEU A 120 8.68 7.40 -5.69
CA LEU A 120 9.70 6.36 -5.84
C LEU A 120 10.20 6.36 -7.29
N THR A 121 11.50 6.33 -7.50
CA THR A 121 12.15 6.38 -8.81
C THR A 121 13.34 5.42 -8.83
N VAL A 122 13.67 4.93 -10.03
CA VAL A 122 14.82 4.04 -10.27
C VAL A 122 16.00 4.85 -10.76
N LEU A 123 17.16 4.63 -10.14
CA LEU A 123 18.47 4.86 -10.73
C LEU A 123 18.95 3.50 -11.28
N PRO A 124 19.06 3.34 -12.61
CA PRO A 124 19.51 2.08 -13.20
C PRO A 124 20.88 1.67 -12.67
N VAL A 125 21.18 0.38 -12.65
CA VAL A 125 22.50 -0.12 -12.26
C VAL A 125 23.63 0.61 -13.02
N GLY A 126 24.66 1.03 -12.28
CA GLY A 126 25.82 1.69 -12.84
C GLY A 126 26.78 0.69 -13.51
N SER A 127 27.71 1.21 -14.31
CA SER A 127 28.84 0.41 -14.78
C SER A 127 29.70 -0.06 -13.61
N ASN A 128 30.41 -1.17 -13.79
CA ASN A 128 31.44 -1.60 -12.84
C ASN A 128 32.39 -0.44 -12.53
N THR A 129 32.83 -0.36 -11.27
CA THR A 129 33.68 0.71 -10.71
C THR A 129 33.00 2.06 -10.48
N ASN A 130 31.79 2.29 -10.97
CA ASN A 130 31.05 3.50 -10.64
C ASN A 130 30.81 3.57 -9.12
N VAL A 131 30.89 4.79 -8.59
CA VAL A 131 30.54 5.10 -7.20
C VAL A 131 29.25 5.90 -7.16
N LEU A 132 28.44 5.65 -6.12
CA LEU A 132 27.23 6.42 -5.89
C LEU A 132 27.62 7.80 -5.35
N THR A 133 27.10 8.85 -5.97
CA THR A 133 27.29 10.24 -5.55
C THR A 133 25.95 11.00 -5.63
N LEU A 134 25.97 12.29 -5.32
CA LEU A 134 24.84 13.18 -5.49
C LEU A 134 25.13 14.19 -6.61
N ALA A 135 24.18 14.34 -7.54
CA ALA A 135 24.14 15.46 -8.47
C ALA A 135 22.77 16.14 -8.35
N SER A 136 22.76 17.46 -8.18
CA SER A 136 21.52 18.23 -8.00
C SER A 136 20.60 17.68 -6.90
N GLY A 137 21.18 17.15 -5.82
CA GLY A 137 20.45 16.64 -4.66
C GLY A 137 19.79 15.26 -4.86
N VAL A 138 20.06 14.56 -5.96
CA VAL A 138 19.58 13.19 -6.18
C VAL A 138 20.75 12.21 -6.37
N PRO A 139 20.58 10.92 -6.00
CA PRO A 139 21.57 9.89 -6.26
C PRO A 139 21.89 9.76 -7.75
N THR A 140 23.17 9.64 -8.08
CA THR A 140 23.65 9.40 -9.44
C THR A 140 24.92 8.55 -9.41
N TRP A 141 25.21 7.85 -10.50
CA TRP A 141 26.48 7.16 -10.69
C TRP A 141 27.54 8.11 -11.27
N ALA A 142 28.75 8.04 -10.73
CA ALA A 142 29.91 8.71 -11.31
C ALA A 142 31.09 7.75 -11.42
N ALA A 143 32.01 8.03 -12.33
CA ALA A 143 33.34 7.44 -12.25
C ALA A 143 33.95 7.78 -10.89
N PRO A 144 34.73 6.87 -10.28
CA PRO A 144 35.42 7.19 -9.04
C PRO A 144 36.32 8.39 -9.32
N GLY A 145 36.14 9.47 -8.54
CA GLY A 145 37.11 10.55 -8.55
C GLY A 145 38.48 9.94 -8.21
N SER A 146 39.55 10.38 -8.88
CA SER A 146 40.89 9.96 -8.53
C SER A 146 41.06 10.06 -7.02
N GLY A 147 41.20 8.92 -6.35
CA GLY A 147 41.47 8.92 -4.91
C GLY A 147 42.69 9.79 -4.63
N LEU A 148 42.82 10.30 -3.41
CA LEU A 148 44.07 10.93 -3.01
C LEU A 148 45.20 9.95 -3.34
N THR A 149 46.10 10.37 -4.23
CA THR A 149 47.30 9.59 -4.53
C THR A 149 48.07 9.42 -3.23
N GLN A 150 48.83 8.32 -3.07
CA GLN A 150 49.67 8.10 -1.89
C GLN A 150 50.53 9.34 -1.51
N PRO A 151 51.08 10.13 -2.47
CA PRO A 151 51.70 11.42 -2.20
C PRO A 151 50.78 12.45 -1.54
N GLN A 152 49.52 12.57 -1.95
CA GLN A 152 48.54 13.50 -1.37
C GLN A 152 48.11 13.09 0.04
N VAL A 153 48.01 11.78 0.31
CA VAL A 153 47.77 11.24 1.66
C VAL A 153 48.97 11.52 2.57
N MET A 154 50.19 11.32 2.06
CA MET A 154 51.42 11.58 2.82
C MET A 154 51.67 13.07 3.08
N ALA A 155 51.25 13.97 2.17
CA ALA A 155 51.32 15.41 2.38
C ALA A 155 50.40 15.88 3.53
N ILE A 156 49.20 15.30 3.67
CA ILE A 156 48.27 15.59 4.77
C ILE A 156 48.81 15.06 6.10
N SER A 157 49.40 13.86 6.14
CA SER A 157 50.00 13.31 7.37
C SER A 157 51.31 13.98 7.79
N SER A 158 51.98 14.70 6.88
CA SER A 158 53.24 15.42 7.17
C SER A 158 53.02 16.87 7.61
N MET A 159 51.78 17.38 7.59
CA MET A 159 51.44 18.70 8.12
C MET A 159 51.37 18.64 9.66
N ARG A 160 52.54 18.59 10.32
CA ARG A 160 52.66 18.88 11.74
C ARG A 160 52.82 20.40 11.90
N ILE A 161 51.94 21.02 12.69
CA ILE A 161 52.09 22.40 13.19
C ILE A 161 53.33 22.46 14.09
#